data_AF-A0A2V6L1P7-F1
#
_entry.id   AF-A0A2V6L1P7-F1
#
_cell.length_a   1.000
_cell.length_b   1.000
_cell.length_c   1.000
_cell.angle_alpha   90.00
_cell.angle_beta   90.00
_cell.angle_gamma   90.00
#
_symmetry.space_group_name_H-M   'P 1'
#
loop_
_entity.id
_entity.type
_entity.pdbx_description
1 polymer ?
#
loop_
_entity_poly.entity_id
_entity_poly.type
_entity_poly.pdbx_seq_one_letter_code
_entity_poly.pdbx_strand_id
1 'polypeptide(L)'
;MTAAQDRRASTRATGIVGIAILCSRILGLIREMVFAGLFGAGRNLDAFLMAFRLPNLLRDLFAEGALSTAFITTFSKKIAVEGDESAWRLANKVATLTAVFMSAVTLLGILFAPQLVDLLTWGSWPPDKTALT
;
A
#
# COMPACT_ATOMS: atom_id res chain seq x y z
N MET A 1 -2.46 -37.01 -14.46
CA MET A 1 -1.95 -35.99 -15.41
C MET A 1 -2.26 -34.54 -14.98
N THR A 2 -2.97 -34.31 -13.88
CA THR A 2 -3.39 -32.99 -13.36
C THR A 2 -2.27 -32.17 -12.70
N ALA A 3 -1.39 -32.80 -11.92
CA ALA A 3 -0.36 -32.09 -11.14
C ALA A 3 0.72 -31.33 -11.96
N ALA A 4 0.89 -31.65 -13.25
CA ALA A 4 1.82 -30.94 -14.15
C ALA A 4 1.16 -29.73 -14.83
N GLN A 5 -0.16 -29.78 -15.05
CA GLN A 5 -0.97 -28.68 -15.59
C GLN A 5 -1.14 -27.57 -14.54
N ASP A 6 -1.42 -27.95 -13.29
CA ASP A 6 -1.52 -27.00 -12.17
C ASP A 6 -0.21 -26.25 -11.92
N ARG A 7 0.93 -26.96 -12.06
CA ARG A 7 2.27 -26.38 -11.88
C ARG A 7 2.61 -25.36 -12.98
N ARG A 8 2.28 -25.66 -14.25
CA ARG A 8 2.50 -24.73 -15.38
C ARG A 8 1.60 -23.50 -15.32
N ALA A 9 0.34 -23.65 -14.90
CA ALA A 9 -0.58 -22.54 -14.70
C ALA A 9 -0.11 -21.61 -13.57
N SER A 10 0.35 -22.20 -12.45
CA SER A 10 0.93 -21.47 -11.32
C SER A 10 2.21 -20.71 -11.69
N THR A 11 3.11 -21.30 -12.48
CA THR A 11 4.35 -20.62 -12.94
C THR A 11 4.05 -19.44 -13.87
N ARG A 12 3.09 -19.56 -14.79
CA ARG A 12 2.67 -18.45 -15.65
C ARG A 12 2.04 -17.31 -14.86
N ALA A 13 1.12 -17.63 -13.94
CA ALA A 13 0.48 -16.63 -13.08
C ALA A 13 1.51 -15.88 -12.22
N THR A 14 2.44 -16.61 -11.60
CA THR A 14 3.54 -16.01 -10.81
C THR A 14 4.42 -15.10 -11.67
N GLY A 15 4.75 -15.52 -12.90
CA GLY A 15 5.55 -14.70 -13.83
C GLY A 15 4.85 -13.39 -14.23
N ILE A 16 3.55 -13.43 -14.50
CA ILE A 16 2.76 -12.23 -14.85
C ILE A 16 2.74 -11.24 -13.67
N VAL A 17 2.47 -11.72 -12.47
CA VAL A 17 2.47 -10.89 -11.25
C VAL A 17 3.87 -10.31 -11.00
N GLY A 18 4.93 -11.10 -11.16
CA GLY A 18 6.30 -10.64 -11.00
C GLY A 18 6.68 -9.52 -11.98
N ILE A 19 6.28 -9.64 -13.25
CA ILE A 19 6.49 -8.58 -14.26
C ILE A 19 5.71 -7.32 -13.88
N ALA A 20 4.46 -7.45 -13.45
CA ALA A 20 3.65 -6.32 -13.02
C ALA A 20 4.30 -5.56 -11.84
N ILE A 21 4.85 -6.29 -10.86
CA ILE A 21 5.58 -5.70 -9.72
C ILE A 21 6.85 -4.98 -10.19
N LEU A 22 7.64 -5.60 -11.08
CA LEU A 22 8.86 -4.98 -11.63
C LEU A 22 8.54 -3.70 -12.39
N CYS A 23 7.54 -3.72 -13.27
CA CYS A 23 7.09 -2.53 -13.99
C CYS A 23 6.66 -1.42 -13.02
N SER A 24 5.90 -1.75 -11.98
CA SER A 24 5.48 -0.78 -10.96
C SER A 24 6.68 -0.16 -10.23
N ARG A 25 7.70 -0.96 -9.88
CA ARG A 25 8.92 -0.47 -9.24
C ARG A 25 9.75 0.44 -10.15
N ILE A 26 9.89 0.07 -11.43
CA ILE A 26 10.61 0.89 -12.41
C ILE A 26 9.90 2.24 -12.60
N LEU A 27 8.57 2.24 -12.72
CA LEU A 27 7.78 3.48 -12.80
C LEU A 27 7.94 4.33 -11.52
N GLY A 28 7.97 3.70 -10.34
CA GLY A 28 8.24 4.36 -9.07
C GLY A 28 9.61 5.04 -9.03
N LEU A 29 10.65 4.36 -9.52
CA LEU A 29 12.01 4.88 -9.61
C LEU A 29 12.11 6.03 -10.61
N ILE A 30 11.49 5.90 -11.79
CA ILE A 30 11.45 6.97 -12.80
C ILE A 30 10.80 8.22 -12.20
N ARG A 31 9.68 8.05 -11.50
CA ARG A 31 9.00 9.15 -10.79
C ARG A 31 9.94 9.82 -9.79
N GLU A 32 10.70 9.05 -9.00
CA GLU A 32 11.68 9.60 -8.05
C GLU A 32 12.80 10.37 -8.76
N MET A 33 13.34 9.86 -9.87
CA MET A 33 14.36 10.53 -10.68
C MET A 33 13.83 11.83 -11.30
N VAL A 34 12.60 11.80 -11.83
CA VAL A 34 11.94 12.99 -12.39
C VAL A 34 11.75 14.04 -11.30
N PHE A 35 11.28 13.67 -10.11
CA PHE A 35 11.13 14.62 -9.02
C PHE A 35 12.46 15.17 -8.50
N ALA A 36 13.50 14.33 -8.39
CA ALA A 36 14.83 14.79 -8.04
C ALA A 36 15.41 15.76 -9.09
N GLY A 37 15.14 15.52 -10.37
CA GLY A 37 15.54 16.42 -11.47
C GLY A 37 14.74 17.73 -11.53
N LEU A 38 13.44 17.70 -11.24
CA LEU A 38 12.56 18.87 -11.28
C LEU A 38 12.69 19.77 -10.04
N PHE A 39 12.85 19.18 -8.85
CA PHE A 39 12.91 19.92 -7.59
C PHE A 39 14.34 20.10 -7.05
N GLY A 40 15.34 19.40 -7.61
CA GLY A 40 16.71 19.36 -7.10
C GLY A 40 16.80 18.67 -5.73
N ALA A 41 17.99 18.73 -5.09
CA ALA A 41 18.18 18.36 -3.69
C ALA A 41 17.57 19.43 -2.75
N GLY A 42 16.27 19.65 -2.88
CA GLY A 42 15.53 20.75 -2.28
C GLY A 42 14.45 20.30 -1.30
N ARG A 43 14.02 21.24 -0.46
CA ARG A 43 13.03 21.08 0.62
C ARG A 43 11.69 20.47 0.18
N ASN A 44 11.30 20.72 -1.08
CA ASN A 44 10.07 20.21 -1.66
C ASN A 44 10.14 18.70 -1.93
N LEU A 45 11.31 18.18 -2.30
CA LEU A 45 11.51 16.74 -2.49
C LEU A 45 11.40 16.00 -1.17
N ASP A 46 12.00 16.52 -0.09
CA ASP A 46 11.91 15.91 1.24
C ASP A 46 10.47 15.89 1.77
N ALA A 47 9.74 17.00 1.62
CA ALA A 47 8.33 17.06 2.01
C ALA A 47 7.47 16.08 1.21
N PHE A 48 7.71 16.00 -0.11
CA PHE A 48 7.03 15.04 -0.98
C PHE A 48 7.32 13.59 -0.56
N LEU A 49 8.60 13.21 -0.43
CA LEU A 49 8.99 11.86 -0.01
C LEU A 49 8.40 11.50 1.36
N MET A 50 8.34 12.46 2.28
CA MET A 50 7.77 12.23 3.60
C MET A 50 6.24 12.07 3.55
N ALA A 51 5.55 12.81 2.68
CA ALA A 51 4.12 12.64 2.44
C ALA A 51 3.77 11.24 1.92
N PHE A 52 4.64 10.59 1.12
CA PHE A 52 4.41 9.20 0.67
C PHE A 52 4.69 8.16 1.74
N ARG A 53 5.42 8.49 2.80
CA ARG A 53 5.82 7.52 3.81
C ARG A 53 4.62 6.95 4.57
N LEU A 54 3.71 7.83 5.02
CA LEU A 54 2.55 7.42 5.79
C LEU A 54 1.58 6.53 4.99
N PRO A 55 1.18 6.88 3.75
CA PRO A 55 0.39 6.00 2.90
C PRO A 55 1.07 4.66 2.59
N ASN A 56 2.39 4.67 2.34
CA ASN A 56 3.13 3.44 2.07
C ASN A 56 3.13 2.51 3.29
N LEU A 57 3.34 3.04 4.50
CA LEU A 57 3.25 2.25 5.74
C LEU A 57 1.87 1.61 5.91
N LEU A 58 0.79 2.35 5.64
CA LEU A 58 -0.57 1.82 5.71
C LEU A 58 -0.81 0.73 4.66
N ARG A 59 -0.36 0.95 3.42
CA ARG A 59 -0.43 -0.06 2.35
C ARG A 59 0.33 -1.32 2.73
N ASP A 60 1.54 -1.16 3.26
CA ASP A 60 2.39 -2.28 3.65
C ASP A 60 1.75 -3.10 4.80
N LEU A 61 1.01 -2.45 5.71
CA LEU A 61 0.32 -3.12 6.81
C LEU A 61 -0.99 -3.80 6.38
N PHE A 62 -1.81 -3.12 5.57
CA PHE A 62 -3.19 -3.52 5.29
C PHE A 62 -3.38 -4.21 3.93
N ALA A 63 -2.57 -3.90 2.91
CA ALA A 63 -2.73 -4.44 1.55
C ALA A 63 -1.70 -5.53 1.21
N GLU A 64 -0.45 -5.35 1.63
CA GLU A 64 0.64 -6.31 1.37
C GLU A 64 0.97 -7.19 2.59
N GLY A 65 0.65 -6.72 3.79
CA GLY A 65 1.04 -7.34 5.06
C GLY A 65 0.05 -8.35 5.65
N ALA A 66 0.01 -8.37 6.98
CA ALA A 66 -0.69 -9.40 7.76
C ALA A 66 -2.18 -9.53 7.42
N LEU A 67 -2.86 -8.42 7.12
CA LEU A 67 -4.28 -8.44 6.77
C LEU A 67 -4.52 -9.20 5.46
N SER A 68 -3.65 -9.04 4.46
CA SER A 68 -3.79 -9.70 3.16
C SER A 68 -3.63 -11.21 3.27
N THR A 69 -2.62 -11.68 4.02
CA THR A 69 -2.41 -13.11 4.26
C THR A 69 -3.57 -13.73 5.06
N ALA A 70 -4.04 -13.05 6.11
CA ALA A 70 -5.17 -13.50 6.91
C ALA A 70 -6.49 -13.51 6.11
N PHE A 71 -6.68 -12.53 5.23
CA PHE A 71 -7.83 -12.44 4.35
C PHE A 71 -7.84 -13.58 3.33
N ILE A 72 -6.74 -13.80 2.59
CA ILE A 72 -6.67 -14.85 1.56
C ILE A 72 -6.93 -16.24 2.16
N THR A 73 -6.32 -16.54 3.30
CA THR A 73 -6.51 -17.84 3.98
C THR A 73 -7.95 -18.03 4.45
N THR A 74 -8.54 -17.01 5.07
CA THR A 74 -9.94 -17.06 5.55
C THR A 74 -10.93 -17.14 4.38
N PHE A 75 -10.71 -16.37 3.31
CA PHE A 75 -11.53 -16.37 2.10
C PHE A 75 -11.48 -17.73 1.41
N SER A 76 -10.29 -18.31 1.26
CA SER A 76 -10.10 -19.63 0.64
C SER A 76 -10.79 -20.73 1.44
N LYS A 77 -10.69 -20.68 2.77
CA LYS A 77 -11.41 -21.61 3.67
C LYS A 77 -12.92 -21.45 3.53
N LYS A 78 -13.42 -20.22 3.43
CA LYS A 78 -14.85 -19.93 3.36
C LYS A 78 -15.46 -20.38 2.03
N ILE A 79 -14.75 -20.20 0.92
CA ILE A 79 -15.10 -20.80 -0.38
C ILE A 79 -15.22 -22.32 -0.25
N ALA A 80 -14.22 -22.97 0.36
CA ALA A 80 -14.15 -24.43 0.42
C ALA A 80 -15.26 -25.06 1.29
N VAL A 81 -15.71 -24.38 2.35
CA VAL A 81 -16.66 -24.93 3.33
C VAL A 81 -18.09 -24.44 3.11
N GLU A 82 -18.27 -23.16 2.79
CA GLU A 82 -19.57 -22.48 2.81
C GLU A 82 -19.99 -21.98 1.40
N GLY A 83 -19.18 -22.23 0.37
CA GLY A 83 -19.43 -21.83 -1.01
C GLY A 83 -19.17 -20.35 -1.30
N ASP A 84 -19.16 -20.00 -2.59
CA ASP A 84 -18.73 -18.69 -3.11
C ASP A 84 -19.51 -17.51 -2.51
N GLU A 85 -20.84 -17.62 -2.39
CA GLU A 85 -21.68 -16.48 -1.97
C GLU A 85 -21.31 -16.00 -0.54
N SER A 86 -20.98 -16.94 0.35
CA SER A 86 -20.57 -16.64 1.72
C SER A 86 -19.19 -15.97 1.77
N ALA A 87 -18.28 -16.36 0.89
CA ALA A 87 -16.94 -15.80 0.78
C ALA A 87 -16.98 -14.39 0.19
N TRP A 88 -17.79 -14.15 -0.84
CA TRP A 88 -18.01 -12.82 -1.40
C TRP A 88 -18.67 -11.86 -0.39
N ARG A 89 -19.58 -12.35 0.45
CA ARG A 89 -20.11 -11.57 1.58
C ARG A 89 -19.01 -11.15 2.56
N LEU A 90 -18.07 -12.05 2.86
CA LEU A 90 -16.91 -11.72 3.69
C LEU A 90 -16.01 -10.69 3.01
N ALA A 91 -15.70 -10.88 1.72
CA ALA A 91 -14.90 -9.94 0.94
C ALA A 91 -15.50 -8.53 0.94
N ASN A 92 -16.80 -8.41 0.71
CA ASN A 92 -17.49 -7.12 0.76
C ASN A 92 -17.41 -6.47 2.14
N LYS A 93 -17.65 -7.23 3.21
CA LYS A 93 -17.53 -6.70 4.58
C LYS A 93 -16.12 -6.19 4.89
N VAL A 94 -15.10 -6.98 4.54
CA VAL A 94 -13.70 -6.61 4.76
C VAL A 94 -13.33 -5.40 3.90
N ALA A 95 -13.70 -5.38 2.63
CA ALA A 95 -13.43 -4.27 1.72
C ALA A 95 -14.08 -2.96 2.21
N THR A 96 -15.36 -2.99 2.60
CA THR A 96 -16.05 -1.82 3.15
C THR A 96 -15.42 -1.35 4.45
N LEU A 97 -15.12 -2.27 5.39
CA LEU A 97 -14.51 -1.90 6.66
C LEU A 97 -13.12 -1.29 6.47
N THR A 98 -12.28 -1.90 5.63
CA THR A 98 -10.95 -1.38 5.30
C THR A 98 -11.05 -0.03 4.60
N ALA A 99 -11.98 0.15 3.65
CA ALA A 99 -12.18 1.42 2.97
C ALA A 99 -12.59 2.53 3.97
N VAL A 100 -13.60 2.27 4.80
CA VAL A 100 -14.07 3.25 5.81
C VAL A 100 -12.96 3.57 6.80
N PHE A 101 -12.24 2.56 7.30
CA PHE A 101 -11.14 2.74 8.23
C PHE A 101 -9.99 3.56 7.60
N MET A 102 -9.57 3.22 6.38
CA MET A 102 -8.54 3.96 5.65
C MET A 102 -8.95 5.39 5.35
N SER A 103 -10.21 5.63 4.97
CA SER A 103 -10.75 6.98 4.81
C SER A 103 -10.69 7.77 6.12
N ALA A 104 -11.09 7.17 7.24
CA ALA A 104 -11.02 7.82 8.54
C ALA A 104 -9.57 8.14 8.94
N VAL A 105 -8.64 7.19 8.79
CA VAL A 105 -7.21 7.39 9.06
C VAL A 105 -6.64 8.50 8.16
N THR A 106 -7.04 8.57 6.90
CA THR A 106 -6.60 9.62 5.97
C THR A 106 -7.11 10.99 6.40
N LEU A 107 -8.40 11.11 6.76
CA LEU A 107 -8.99 12.36 7.24
C LEU A 107 -8.33 12.84 8.54
N LEU A 108 -8.07 11.92 9.48
CA LEU A 108 -7.33 12.23 10.70
C LEU A 108 -5.89 12.64 10.38
N GLY A 109 -5.25 11.98 9.42
CA GLY A 109 -3.90 12.33 8.96
C GLY A 109 -3.82 13.75 8.37
N ILE A 110 -4.84 14.17 7.64
CA ILE A 110 -4.96 15.54 7.12
C ILE A 110 -5.16 16.54 8.27
N LEU A 111 -6.02 16.22 9.24
CA LEU A 111 -6.31 17.12 10.37
C LEU A 111 -5.11 17.29 11.31
N PHE A 112 -4.35 16.21 11.51
CA PHE A 112 -3.18 16.17 12.39
C PHE A 112 -1.84 16.17 11.63
N ALA A 113 -1.84 16.70 10.40
CA ALA A 113 -0.66 16.76 9.56
C ALA A 113 0.57 17.38 10.26
N PRO A 114 0.49 18.54 10.94
CA PRO A 114 1.67 19.13 11.58
C PRO A 114 2.20 18.25 12.72
N GLN A 115 1.34 17.67 13.56
CA GLN A 115 1.76 16.80 14.66
C GLN A 115 2.36 15.48 14.15
N LEU A 116 1.85 14.94 13.04
CA LEU A 116 2.38 13.75 12.40
C LEU A 116 3.77 13.98 11.84
N VAL A 117 4.02 15.14 11.23
CA VAL A 117 5.34 15.51 10.70
C VAL A 117 6.33 15.67 11.85
N ASP A 118 5.97 16.35 12.93
CA ASP A 118 6.83 16.47 14.11
C ASP A 118 7.17 15.11 14.72
N LEU A 119 6.19 14.20 14.80
CA LEU A 119 6.38 12.85 15.31
C LEU A 119 7.29 12.01 14.40
N LEU A 120 7.05 12.03 13.08
CA LEU A 120 7.83 11.24 12.11
C LEU A 120 9.26 11.74 11.93
N THR A 121 9.51 13.02 12.20
CA THR A 121 10.82 13.66 12.09
C THR A 121 11.55 13.75 13.43
N TRP A 122 10.92 13.28 14.51
CA TRP A 122 11.45 13.37 15.87
C TRP A 122 11.82 14.82 16.26
N GLY A 123 11.04 15.80 15.77
CA GLY A 123 11.27 17.23 15.97
C GLY A 123 12.51 17.82 15.29
N SER A 124 13.18 17.07 14.41
CA SER A 124 14.40 17.53 13.70
C SER A 124 14.10 18.26 12.39
N TRP A 125 12.84 18.55 12.09
CA TRP A 125 12.44 19.21 10.85
C TRP A 125 12.88 20.69 10.87
N PRO A 126 13.67 21.17 9.89
CA PRO A 126 14.13 22.56 9.87
C PRO A 126 12.95 23.55 9.85
N PRO A 127 13.01 24.67 10.59
CA PRO A 127 11.90 25.64 10.72
C PRO A 127 11.39 26.09 9.36
N ASP A 128 12.31 26.28 8.44
CA ASP A 128 12.00 26.73 7.12
C ASP A 128 11.10 25.74 6.32
N LYS A 129 11.15 24.43 6.63
CA LYS A 129 10.37 23.38 5.94
C LYS A 129 8.99 23.11 6.56
N THR A 130 8.65 23.74 7.69
CA THR A 130 7.34 23.59 8.36
C THR A 130 6.21 24.38 7.68
N ALA A 131 6.54 25.37 6.83
CA ALA A 131 5.54 26.17 6.12
C ALA A 131 4.81 25.41 4.98
N LEU A 132 5.19 24.17 4.70
CA LEU A 132 4.66 23.35 3.59
C LEU A 132 3.74 22.21 4.07
N THR A 133 3.52 22.09 5.37
CA THR A 133 2.75 21.04 6.05
C THR A 133 1.57 21.65 6.78
#